data_AF-A0A1V5DP42-F1
#
_entry.id   AF-A0A1V5DP42-F1
#
_cell.length_a   1.000
_cell.length_b   1.000
_cell.length_c   1.000
_cell.angle_alpha   90.00
_cell.angle_beta   90.00
_cell.angle_gamma   90.00
#
_symmetry.space_group_name_H-M   'P 1'
#
loop_
_entity.id
_entity.type
_entity.pdbx_description
1 polymer ?
#
loop_
_entity_poly.entity_id
_entity_poly.type
_entity_poly.pdbx_seq_one_letter_code
_entity_poly.pdbx_strand_id
1 'polypeptide(L)'
;MYGNKIPFPEEENGNFQSLRGWLTMVNFITEVLSPDDRCVCVFTEQNEFQKNLVLDEDGLFKSGLWKLDELDMLGVNKVVVYYRHSGMNKIIIGDYKRISPTIFRDHYCIHFQIANIDHTLTNWNDFCNAGENSVKYYRQD
;
A
#
# COMPACT_ATOMS: atom_id res chain seq x y z
N MET A 1 35.58 7.79 -14.76
CA MET A 1 34.48 6.97 -14.24
C MET A 1 34.70 6.82 -12.75
N TYR A 2 33.93 7.51 -11.92
CA TYR A 2 33.98 7.38 -10.46
C TYR A 2 32.67 6.76 -9.99
N GLY A 3 32.74 5.57 -9.41
CA GLY A 3 31.63 4.92 -8.74
C GLY A 3 32.09 4.46 -7.37
N ASN A 4 31.97 5.33 -6.37
CA ASN A 4 32.16 4.96 -4.97
C ASN A 4 31.00 4.07 -4.54
N LYS A 5 31.25 2.77 -4.40
CA LYS A 5 30.38 1.87 -3.65
C LYS A 5 30.73 2.01 -2.16
N ILE A 6 29.77 2.45 -1.37
CA ILE A 6 29.85 2.49 0.09
C ILE A 6 29.81 1.03 0.60
N PRO A 7 30.74 0.58 1.46
CA PRO A 7 30.70 -0.76 2.02
C PRO A 7 29.68 -0.84 3.17
N PHE A 8 28.95 -1.96 3.23
CA PHE A 8 28.13 -2.34 4.38
C PHE A 8 29.04 -2.86 5.51
N PRO A 9 28.79 -2.52 6.78
CA PRO A 9 29.62 -3.00 7.89
C PRO A 9 29.34 -4.49 8.20
N GLU A 10 30.43 -5.22 8.47
CA GLU A 10 30.47 -6.62 8.86
C GLU A 10 29.79 -6.87 10.21
N GLU A 11 29.01 -7.94 10.29
CA GLU A 11 28.33 -8.41 11.50
C GLU A 11 29.32 -9.09 12.46
N GLU A 12 29.54 -8.51 13.64
CA GLU A 12 30.18 -9.21 14.77
C GLU A 12 29.14 -9.85 15.70
N ASN A 13 29.50 -11.06 16.14
CA ASN A 13 28.73 -12.03 16.89
C ASN A 13 28.08 -11.50 18.18
N GLY A 14 26.75 -11.64 18.27
CA GLY A 14 26.01 -11.43 19.50
C GLY A 14 24.58 -11.98 19.41
N ASN A 15 24.43 -13.27 19.69
CA ASN A 15 23.22 -13.94 20.20
C ASN A 15 21.86 -13.24 19.95
N PHE A 16 21.36 -13.27 18.72
CA PHE A 16 19.96 -12.96 18.38
C PHE A 16 19.27 -14.25 17.91
N GLN A 17 18.57 -14.93 18.83
CA GLN A 17 17.55 -15.87 18.39
C GLN A 17 16.39 -15.09 17.74
N SER A 18 16.14 -15.45 16.48
CA SER A 18 14.92 -15.28 15.69
C SER A 18 14.35 -13.88 15.48
N LEU A 19 14.96 -13.13 14.54
CA LEU A 19 14.21 -12.22 13.68
C LEU A 19 14.52 -12.52 12.21
N ARG A 20 14.35 -13.80 11.81
CA ARG A 20 13.95 -14.09 10.44
C ARG A 20 12.48 -13.70 10.32
N GLY A 21 12.23 -12.39 10.19
CA GLY A 21 10.99 -11.91 9.60
C GLY A 21 10.99 -12.42 8.17
N TRP A 22 10.33 -13.55 7.93
CA TRP A 22 10.09 -14.03 6.58
C TRP A 22 9.38 -12.88 5.86
N LEU A 23 9.99 -12.37 4.79
CA LEU A 23 9.30 -11.52 3.82
C LEU A 23 8.07 -12.30 3.38
N THR A 24 6.91 -11.97 3.94
CA THR A 24 5.68 -12.74 3.68
C THR A 24 5.23 -12.29 2.31
N MET A 25 5.38 -13.18 1.33
CA MET A 25 4.88 -12.92 -0.02
C MET A 25 3.40 -13.20 -0.03
N VAL A 26 2.61 -12.16 -0.26
CA VAL A 26 1.15 -12.24 -0.35
C VAL A 26 0.76 -12.31 -1.82
N ASN A 27 -0.12 -13.24 -2.17
CA ASN A 27 -0.52 -13.45 -3.57
C ASN A 27 -1.91 -12.92 -3.87
N PHE A 28 -2.77 -12.86 -2.85
CA PHE A 28 -4.16 -12.43 -2.99
C PHE A 28 -4.54 -11.48 -1.87
N ILE A 29 -5.47 -10.58 -2.17
CA ILE A 29 -5.97 -9.63 -1.18
C ILE A 29 -6.67 -10.30 0.01
N THR A 30 -7.23 -11.50 -0.19
CA THR A 30 -7.84 -12.31 0.89
C THR A 30 -6.84 -12.78 1.94
N GLU A 31 -5.54 -12.78 1.65
CA GLU A 31 -4.50 -13.18 2.59
C GLU A 31 -4.16 -12.07 3.60
N VAL A 32 -4.53 -10.83 3.29
CA VAL A 32 -4.19 -9.64 4.08
C VAL A 32 -5.39 -8.96 4.74
N LEU A 33 -6.61 -9.45 4.47
CA LEU A 33 -7.85 -8.93 5.00
C LEU A 33 -8.55 -9.97 5.87
N SER A 34 -9.24 -9.48 6.89
CA SER A 34 -10.15 -10.30 7.69
C SER A 34 -11.51 -10.41 6.97
N PRO A 35 -12.32 -11.45 7.26
CA PRO A 35 -13.66 -11.61 6.69
C PRO A 35 -14.60 -10.40 6.87
N ASP A 36 -14.45 -9.69 7.98
CA ASP A 36 -15.27 -8.50 8.29
C ASP A 36 -14.70 -7.20 7.70
N ASP A 37 -13.52 -7.25 7.08
CA ASP A 37 -12.86 -6.06 6.55
C ASP A 37 -13.46 -5.63 5.22
N ARG A 38 -13.79 -4.34 5.15
CA ARG A 38 -14.19 -3.65 3.93
C ARG A 38 -13.07 -2.71 3.55
N CYS A 39 -12.43 -2.96 2.43
CA CYS A 39 -11.25 -2.20 2.06
C CYS A 39 -11.42 -1.48 0.73
N VAL A 40 -10.72 -0.35 0.63
CA VAL A 40 -10.43 0.28 -0.65
C VAL A 40 -9.00 -0.06 -1.05
N CYS A 41 -8.86 -0.62 -2.24
CA CYS A 41 -7.60 -0.95 -2.85
C CYS A 41 -7.27 0.14 -3.86
N VAL A 42 -6.07 0.71 -3.78
CA VAL A 42 -5.58 1.67 -4.77
C VAL A 42 -4.26 1.20 -5.35
N PHE A 43 -4.13 1.30 -6.66
CA PHE A 43 -2.91 0.97 -7.39
C PHE A 43 -2.14 2.24 -7.71
N THR A 44 -0.91 2.32 -7.20
CA THR A 44 0.01 3.39 -7.53
C THR A 44 1.36 2.84 -7.98
N GLU A 45 1.95 3.53 -8.95
CA GLU A 45 3.33 3.33 -9.36
C GLU A 45 4.15 4.56 -9.00
N GLN A 46 5.32 4.36 -8.40
CA GLN A 46 6.26 5.45 -8.20
C GLN A 46 7.12 5.61 -9.45
N ASN A 47 6.75 6.62 -10.26
CA ASN A 47 7.66 7.20 -11.23
C ASN A 47 8.47 8.31 -10.57
N GLU A 48 9.68 8.59 -11.07
CA GLU A 48 10.67 9.51 -10.47
C GLU A 48 10.13 10.91 -10.12
N PHE A 49 8.96 11.28 -10.66
CA PHE A 49 8.32 12.59 -10.51
C PHE A 49 7.09 12.63 -9.60
N GLN A 50 6.54 11.49 -9.14
CA GLN A 50 5.33 11.47 -8.29
C GLN A 50 5.50 10.52 -7.09
N LYS A 51 5.57 11.12 -5.90
CA LYS A 51 5.41 10.41 -4.64
C LYS A 51 3.92 10.41 -4.27
N ASN A 52 3.23 9.35 -4.67
CA ASN A 52 1.81 9.19 -4.33
C ASN A 52 1.62 8.72 -2.87
N LEU A 53 2.67 8.26 -2.21
CA LEU A 53 2.66 7.90 -0.79
C LEU A 53 3.44 8.94 0.03
N VAL A 54 2.76 9.72 0.85
CA VAL A 54 3.36 10.79 1.67
C VAL A 54 2.87 10.71 3.10
N LEU A 55 3.77 10.88 4.07
CA LEU A 55 3.41 11.03 5.48
C LEU A 55 2.98 12.47 5.73
N ASP A 56 1.81 12.68 6.34
CA ASP A 56 1.32 14.00 6.72
C ASP A 56 1.79 14.42 8.12
N GLU A 57 1.46 15.66 8.49
CA GLU A 57 1.86 16.26 9.76
C GLU A 57 1.16 15.63 10.97
N ASP A 58 0.02 14.97 10.78
CA ASP A 58 -0.72 14.21 11.80
C ASP A 58 -0.13 12.79 12.00
N GLY A 59 0.89 12.41 11.21
CA GLY A 59 1.46 11.07 11.20
C GLY A 59 0.65 10.05 10.40
N LEU A 60 -0.30 10.50 9.56
CA LEU A 60 -1.09 9.66 8.67
C LEU A 60 -0.49 9.59 7.27
N PHE A 61 -0.60 8.43 6.63
CA PHE A 61 -0.18 8.26 5.25
C PHE A 61 -1.29 8.69 4.30
N LYS A 62 -0.88 9.41 3.25
CA LYS A 62 -1.72 9.84 2.14
C LYS A 62 -1.42 8.97 0.93
N SER A 63 -2.44 8.35 0.35
CA SER A 63 -2.28 7.40 -0.76
C SER A 63 -2.22 8.05 -2.15
N GLY A 64 -2.42 9.37 -2.27
CA GLY A 64 -2.44 10.08 -3.55
C GLY A 64 -3.79 10.72 -3.85
N LEU A 65 -4.09 11.00 -5.11
CA LEU A 65 -5.39 11.50 -5.58
C LEU A 65 -6.10 10.39 -6.35
N TRP A 66 -7.28 10.01 -5.87
CA TRP A 66 -8.05 8.90 -6.43
C TRP A 66 -9.46 9.34 -6.75
N LYS A 67 -9.99 8.91 -7.89
CA LYS A 67 -11.41 9.02 -8.16
C LYS A 67 -12.15 8.00 -7.30
N LEU A 68 -12.84 8.47 -6.27
CA LEU A 68 -13.56 7.61 -5.32
C LEU A 68 -15.06 7.78 -5.49
N ASP A 69 -15.80 6.73 -5.16
CA ASP A 69 -17.26 6.76 -5.04
C ASP A 69 -17.60 6.82 -3.55
N GLU A 70 -18.28 7.89 -3.13
CA GLU A 70 -18.60 8.10 -1.72
C GLU A 70 -19.50 7.00 -1.15
N LEU A 71 -20.38 6.40 -1.96
CA LEU A 71 -21.26 5.32 -1.54
C LEU A 71 -20.48 4.03 -1.30
N ASP A 72 -19.50 3.72 -2.13
CA ASP A 72 -18.67 2.53 -1.95
C ASP A 72 -17.69 2.68 -0.78
N MET A 73 -17.27 3.91 -0.50
CA MET A 73 -16.48 4.25 0.68
C MET A 73 -17.26 4.08 2.00
N LEU A 74 -18.60 3.99 1.96
CA LEU A 74 -19.40 3.75 3.17
C LEU A 74 -19.06 2.39 3.79
N GLY A 75 -18.55 2.44 5.02
CA GLY A 75 -18.18 1.26 5.80
C GLY A 75 -16.79 0.72 5.48
N VAL A 76 -16.00 1.38 4.62
CA VAL A 76 -14.58 1.05 4.44
C VAL A 76 -13.83 1.29 5.75
N ASN A 77 -13.13 0.26 6.24
CA ASN A 77 -12.33 0.30 7.47
C ASN A 77 -10.83 0.09 7.20
N LYS A 78 -10.47 -0.44 6.03
CA LYS A 78 -9.09 -0.73 5.63
C LYS A 78 -8.72 -0.05 4.31
N VAL A 79 -7.44 0.26 4.15
CA VAL A 79 -6.84 0.76 2.90
C VAL A 79 -5.73 -0.18 2.51
N VAL A 80 -5.76 -0.63 1.26
CA VAL A 80 -4.71 -1.44 0.65
C VAL A 80 -4.10 -0.63 -0.49
N VAL A 81 -2.83 -0.28 -0.37
CA VAL A 81 -2.09 0.40 -1.43
C VAL A 81 -1.18 -0.62 -2.09
N TYR A 82 -1.48 -0.96 -3.34
CA TYR A 82 -0.55 -1.68 -4.18
C TYR A 82 0.44 -0.67 -4.76
N TYR A 83 1.67 -0.77 -4.31
CA TYR A 83 2.75 0.16 -4.63
C TYR A 83 3.80 -0.53 -5.48
N ARG A 84 3.90 -0.13 -6.76
CA ARG A 84 4.92 -0.63 -7.67
C ARG A 84 6.13 0.30 -7.67
N HIS A 85 7.32 -0.24 -7.38
CA HIS A 85 8.57 0.50 -7.46
C HIS A 85 9.75 -0.39 -7.85
N SER A 86 10.48 0.00 -8.90
CA SER A 86 11.76 -0.61 -9.32
C SER A 86 11.71 -2.15 -9.49
N GLY A 87 10.60 -2.67 -10.03
CA GLY A 87 10.41 -4.10 -10.29
C GLY A 87 9.96 -4.93 -9.07
N MET A 88 9.78 -4.33 -7.90
CA MET A 88 9.15 -4.98 -6.75
C MET A 88 7.79 -4.33 -6.43
N ASN A 89 6.79 -5.16 -6.18
CA ASN A 89 5.48 -4.71 -5.73
C ASN A 89 5.40 -4.82 -4.21
N LYS A 90 4.93 -3.76 -3.57
CA LYS A 90 4.67 -3.70 -2.13
C LYS A 90 3.18 -3.57 -1.92
N ILE A 91 2.66 -4.29 -0.94
CA ILE A 91 1.29 -4.18 -0.48
C ILE A 91 1.34 -3.48 0.87
N ILE A 92 0.85 -2.24 0.92
CA ILE A 92 0.79 -1.47 2.15
C ILE A 92 -0.64 -1.55 2.65
N ILE A 93 -0.83 -2.13 3.83
CA ILE A 93 -2.14 -2.22 4.47
C ILE A 93 -2.20 -1.22 5.60
N GLY A 94 -3.32 -0.54 5.72
CA GLY A 94 -3.55 0.35 6.85
C GLY A 94 -5.00 0.52 7.22
N ASP A 95 -5.20 1.12 8.38
CA ASP A 95 -6.51 1.47 8.90
C ASP A 95 -6.98 2.76 8.25
N TYR A 96 -8.13 2.70 7.60
CA TYR A 96 -8.78 3.88 7.05
C TYR A 96 -9.09 4.87 8.16
N LYS A 97 -8.77 6.16 7.95
CA LYS A 97 -9.09 7.23 8.90
C LYS A 97 -10.07 8.23 8.33
N ARG A 98 -9.79 8.75 7.13
CA ARG A 98 -10.60 9.79 6.48
C ARG A 98 -10.28 9.90 5.00
N ILE A 99 -11.17 10.53 4.25
CA ILE A 99 -10.87 11.11 2.93
C ILE A 99 -10.88 12.63 3.03
N SER A 100 -10.05 13.30 2.23
CA SER A 100 -10.11 14.75 2.07
C SER A 100 -10.38 15.09 0.60
N PRO A 101 -11.28 16.06 0.32
CA PRO A 101 -11.53 16.52 -1.04
C PRO A 101 -10.29 17.16 -1.64
N THR A 102 -10.22 17.18 -2.97
CA THR A 102 -9.13 17.81 -3.73
C THR A 102 -9.66 18.88 -4.68
N ILE A 103 -8.77 19.56 -5.40
CA ILE A 103 -9.16 20.56 -6.42
C ILE A 103 -9.87 19.93 -7.62
N PHE A 104 -9.71 18.61 -7.82
CA PHE A 104 -10.37 17.88 -8.90
C PHE A 104 -11.68 17.29 -8.38
N ARG A 105 -12.77 17.56 -9.09
CA ARG A 105 -14.10 17.03 -8.75
C ARG A 105 -14.06 15.50 -8.73
N ASP A 106 -14.74 14.91 -7.74
CA ASP A 106 -14.81 13.46 -7.49
C ASP A 106 -13.46 12.79 -7.20
N HIS A 107 -12.40 13.56 -6.97
CA HIS A 107 -11.09 13.05 -6.57
C HIS A 107 -10.81 13.39 -5.11
N TYR A 108 -10.38 12.37 -4.38
CA TYR A 108 -10.14 12.45 -2.95
C TYR A 108 -8.77 11.90 -2.62
N CYS A 109 -8.20 12.39 -1.52
CA CYS A 109 -7.02 11.82 -0.91
C CYS A 109 -7.44 10.93 0.26
N ILE A 110 -6.94 9.69 0.30
CA ILE A 110 -7.22 8.75 1.40
C ILE A 110 -6.13 8.88 2.44
N HIS A 111 -6.53 9.11 3.69
CA HIS A 111 -5.66 9.17 4.85
C HIS A 111 -5.82 7.90 5.66
N PHE A 112 -4.71 7.25 5.98
CA PHE A 112 -4.71 5.96 6.67
C PHE A 112 -3.48 5.81 7.56
N GLN A 113 -3.61 4.98 8.59
CA GLN A 113 -2.49 4.58 9.43
C GLN A 113 -1.93 3.26 8.89
N ILE A 114 -0.65 3.21 8.52
CA ILE A 114 -0.04 1.92 8.11
C ILE A 114 -0.07 0.95 9.28
N ALA A 115 -0.60 -0.24 9.01
CA ALA A 115 -0.63 -1.37 9.94
C ALA A 115 0.36 -2.45 9.53
N ASN A 116 0.48 -2.73 8.22
CA ASN A 116 1.42 -3.72 7.70
C ASN A 116 1.98 -3.33 6.32
N ILE A 117 3.16 -3.85 5.98
CA ILE A 117 3.77 -3.74 4.65
C ILE A 117 4.27 -5.12 4.23
N ASP A 118 3.63 -5.67 3.21
CA ASP A 118 3.99 -6.95 2.60
C ASP A 118 4.52 -6.74 1.18
N HIS A 119 4.95 -7.84 0.56
CA HIS A 119 5.47 -7.86 -0.80
C HIS A 119 4.68 -8.82 -1.65
N THR A 120 4.56 -8.54 -2.95
CA THR A 120 3.92 -9.46 -3.89
C THR A 120 4.68 -9.56 -5.20
N LEU A 121 4.66 -10.75 -5.80
CA LEU A 121 5.08 -10.97 -7.18
C LEU A 121 3.87 -11.00 -8.13
N THR A 122 2.66 -11.12 -7.57
CA THR A 122 1.41 -11.12 -8.31
C THR A 122 1.13 -9.73 -8.84
N ASN A 123 0.68 -9.63 -10.09
CA ASN A 123 0.27 -8.35 -10.68
C ASN A 123 -1.00 -7.83 -9.99
N TRP A 124 -1.21 -6.52 -9.96
CA TRP A 124 -2.40 -5.88 -9.40
C TRP A 124 -3.71 -6.50 -9.91
N ASN A 125 -3.77 -6.74 -11.22
CA ASN A 125 -4.97 -7.30 -11.85
C ASN A 125 -5.34 -8.64 -11.23
N ASP A 126 -4.35 -9.49 -10.92
CA ASP A 126 -4.57 -10.82 -10.34
C ASP A 126 -4.72 -10.74 -8.81
N PHE A 127 -4.02 -9.83 -8.15
CA PHE A 127 -4.01 -9.68 -6.70
C PHE A 127 -5.38 -9.32 -6.11
N CYS A 128 -6.10 -8.39 -6.76
CA CYS A 128 -7.42 -7.92 -6.33
C CYS A 128 -8.51 -8.19 -7.38
N ASN A 129 -8.23 -8.97 -8.43
CA ASN A 129 -9.12 -9.16 -9.59
C ASN A 129 -9.61 -7.83 -10.18
N ALA A 130 -8.75 -6.81 -10.20
CA ALA A 130 -9.17 -5.41 -10.32
C ALA A 130 -9.45 -4.95 -11.76
N GLY A 131 -9.06 -5.73 -12.77
CA GLY A 131 -9.10 -5.32 -14.16
C GLY A 131 -8.24 -4.07 -14.39
N GLU A 132 -8.69 -3.15 -15.22
CA GLU A 132 -7.93 -1.93 -15.59
C GLU A 132 -8.13 -0.75 -14.61
N ASN A 133 -8.92 -0.93 -13.54
CA ASN A 133 -9.23 0.16 -12.62
C ASN A 133 -8.10 0.38 -11.60
N SER A 134 -7.74 1.64 -11.38
CA SER A 134 -6.75 2.06 -10.38
C SER A 134 -7.29 2.07 -8.95
N VAL A 135 -8.62 2.03 -8.78
CA VAL A 135 -9.31 1.94 -7.50
C VAL A 135 -10.27 0.76 -7.57
N LYS A 136 -10.27 -0.07 -6.52
CA LYS A 136 -11.24 -1.13 -6.35
C LYS A 136 -11.72 -1.22 -4.90
N TYR A 137 -13.00 -1.46 -4.73
CA TYR A 137 -13.59 -1.77 -3.43
C TYR A 137 -13.68 -3.28 -3.28
N TYR A 138 -13.18 -3.78 -2.15
CA TYR A 138 -13.23 -5.20 -1.83
C TYR A 138 -14.09 -5.39 -0.57
N ARG A 139 -15.05 -6.31 -0.69
CA ARG A 139 -15.92 -6.80 0.38
C ARG A 139 -15.90 -8.32 0.27
N GLN A 140 -15.64 -8.98 1.38
CA GLN A 140 -15.65 -10.44 1.45
C GLN A 140 -17.09 -10.87 1.74
N ASP A 141 -17.94 -10.83 0.70
CA ASP A 141 -19.34 -11.29 0.77
C ASP A 141 -19.45 -12.80 0.50
#